data_AF-A0A2U1KU18-F1
#
_entry.id   AF-A0A2U1KU18-F1
#
_cell.length_a   1.000
_cell.length_b   1.000
_cell.length_c   1.000
_cell.angle_alpha   90.00
_cell.angle_beta   90.00
_cell.angle_gamma   90.00
#
_symmetry.space_group_name_H-M   'P 1'
#
loop_
_entity.id
_entity.type
_entity.pdbx_description
1 polymer ?
#
loop_
_entity_poly.entity_id
_entity_poly.type
_entity_poly.pdbx_seq_one_letter_code
_entity_poly.pdbx_strand_id
1 'polypeptide(L)'
;MLKSLNIVHSKYNENIANEPGQVDVFPASRIPKNLHHLVKPLSRPSSSGLRGNFREKGFRIITEPSTVSAVLQWTSDDEIMGYKSYVDYALNSNMASSPDVVSSFLVELSNTVRPKAVEEFESMRDFKRRKNGRQDLQLEPWDEAFFTRSMKSSAYNLDFSVVASYFSLSQCIEGLKVLVESLFGMNFVDIPLAPGESWHPDVLKMALHHPDEGDLGYIYLDLNSRVGKYPGCAHFAIRGGCRVSKTEYQLPVIALVCNFSKSHNSTAVRLNHSDVDTLFHEFGHALHSLLSRTDYQHFSGTRVAFDMAETPSNLFEYYAWDYRVLKKFARHYSTGDIIPEKLVESMQGAKKMFAATEMQQQILYALADQTLYGDQTLSPIDTTSVIADLKEHHTNWKHVEGTHWQTRFSHLLYYGAGYYSYLYAKCFASTIWERICKDDPLSLETGTAIRKKFLQHGGAKDPAQLLNDLAGDGITRYQNGGIVPDITSLCNELNLRK
;
A
#
# COMPACT_ATOMS: atom_id res chain seq x y z
N MET A 1 -22.36 -0.81 17.89
CA MET A 1 -22.21 -1.32 16.53
C MET A 1 -20.77 -1.18 16.03
N LEU A 2 -20.24 0.03 15.85
CA LEU A 2 -18.85 0.27 15.36
C LEU A 2 -17.73 -0.43 16.16
N LYS A 3 -17.79 -0.43 17.51
CA LYS A 3 -16.81 -1.14 18.35
C LYS A 3 -16.79 -2.66 18.10
N SER A 4 -17.93 -3.23 17.74
CA SER A 4 -18.10 -4.66 17.47
C SER A 4 -17.47 -5.04 16.13
N LEU A 5 -17.73 -4.22 15.12
CA LEU A 5 -17.19 -4.36 13.77
C LEU A 5 -15.64 -4.30 13.82
N ASN A 6 -15.09 -3.35 14.57
CA ASN A 6 -13.63 -3.20 14.74
C ASN A 6 -12.95 -4.43 15.36
N ILE A 7 -13.59 -5.10 16.32
CA ILE A 7 -13.04 -6.32 16.94
C ILE A 7 -13.04 -7.48 15.94
N VAL A 8 -14.14 -7.68 15.22
CA VAL A 8 -14.23 -8.73 14.19
C VAL A 8 -13.23 -8.45 13.07
N HIS A 9 -13.13 -7.20 12.60
CA HIS A 9 -12.17 -6.77 11.57
C HIS A 9 -10.72 -7.02 11.99
N SER A 10 -10.30 -6.48 13.14
CA SER A 10 -8.93 -6.64 13.64
C SER A 10 -8.53 -8.11 13.76
N LYS A 11 -9.47 -8.95 14.20
CA LYS A 11 -9.22 -10.34 14.53
C LYS A 11 -9.31 -11.27 13.32
N TYR A 12 -10.14 -10.92 12.34
CA TYR A 12 -10.14 -11.53 11.00
C TYR A 12 -8.84 -11.20 10.23
N ASN A 13 -8.28 -10.01 10.39
CA ASN A 13 -7.01 -9.66 9.74
C ASN A 13 -5.80 -10.37 10.37
N GLU A 14 -5.80 -10.54 11.69
CA GLU A 14 -4.78 -11.35 12.38
C GLU A 14 -4.79 -12.82 11.90
N ASN A 15 -5.97 -13.35 11.55
CA ASN A 15 -6.13 -14.68 10.93
C ASN A 15 -5.44 -14.78 9.57
N ILE A 16 -5.70 -13.83 8.66
CA ILE A 16 -5.09 -13.83 7.32
C ILE A 16 -3.57 -13.88 7.41
N ALA A 17 -3.00 -13.19 8.41
CA ALA A 17 -1.55 -13.06 8.59
C ALA A 17 -0.89 -14.29 9.26
N ASN A 18 -1.54 -14.93 10.24
CA ASN A 18 -0.86 -15.87 11.15
C ASN A 18 -1.32 -17.34 11.02
N GLU A 19 -2.63 -17.61 10.89
CA GLU A 19 -3.18 -18.98 10.83
C GLU A 19 -4.48 -19.01 10.00
N PRO A 20 -4.46 -19.51 8.75
CA PRO A 20 -5.67 -19.58 7.94
C PRO A 20 -6.68 -20.59 8.53
N GLY A 21 -7.87 -20.11 8.89
CA GLY A 21 -9.04 -20.95 9.15
C GLY A 21 -9.89 -20.55 10.36
N GLN A 22 -9.30 -20.03 11.45
CA GLN A 22 -10.06 -19.69 12.67
C GLN A 22 -9.28 -18.79 13.64
N VAL A 23 -9.95 -17.83 14.29
CA VAL A 23 -9.41 -17.17 15.50
C VAL A 23 -10.32 -17.37 16.70
N ASP A 24 -9.69 -17.68 17.83
CA ASP A 24 -10.30 -17.72 19.14
C ASP A 24 -10.22 -16.35 19.85
N VAL A 25 -11.38 -15.88 20.31
CA VAL A 25 -11.57 -14.62 21.01
C VAL A 25 -11.99 -14.90 22.45
N PHE A 26 -11.17 -14.43 23.39
CA PHE A 26 -11.43 -14.50 24.83
C PHE A 26 -11.28 -13.11 25.48
N PRO A 27 -12.11 -12.77 26.49
CA PRO A 27 -13.31 -13.50 26.92
C PRO A 27 -14.48 -13.32 25.93
N ALA A 28 -15.49 -14.19 26.01
CA ALA A 28 -16.70 -14.18 25.19
C ALA A 28 -17.43 -12.81 25.17
N SER A 29 -17.26 -11.97 26.20
CA SER A 29 -17.82 -10.62 26.25
C SER A 29 -17.25 -9.65 25.23
N ARG A 30 -16.11 -9.98 24.57
CA ARG A 30 -15.57 -9.20 23.45
C ARG A 30 -16.39 -9.33 22.17
N ILE A 31 -17.23 -10.37 22.07
CA ILE A 31 -18.16 -10.55 20.95
C ILE A 31 -19.58 -10.22 21.43
N PRO A 32 -20.23 -9.18 20.87
CA PRO A 32 -21.63 -8.86 21.15
C PRO A 32 -22.58 -10.04 20.92
N LYS A 33 -23.64 -10.11 21.72
CA LYS A 33 -24.62 -11.22 21.68
C LYS A 33 -25.25 -11.42 20.30
N ASN A 34 -25.51 -10.34 19.57
CA ASN A 34 -26.08 -10.40 18.23
C ASN A 34 -25.12 -11.03 17.19
N LEU A 35 -23.82 -11.13 17.47
CA LEU A 35 -22.83 -11.81 16.61
C LEU A 35 -22.61 -13.29 16.98
N HIS A 36 -23.25 -13.80 18.04
CA HIS A 36 -23.00 -15.16 18.54
C HIS A 36 -23.41 -16.25 17.54
N HIS A 37 -24.28 -15.94 16.58
CA HIS A 37 -24.68 -16.86 15.52
C HIS A 37 -23.60 -17.08 14.45
N LEU A 38 -22.63 -16.16 14.33
CA LEU A 38 -21.51 -16.23 13.36
C LEU A 38 -20.25 -16.88 13.93
N VAL A 39 -20.27 -17.26 15.21
CA VAL A 39 -19.08 -17.73 15.93
C VAL A 39 -19.35 -19.03 16.66
N LYS A 40 -18.34 -19.90 16.76
CA LYS A 40 -18.45 -21.16 17.50
C LYS A 40 -18.01 -20.96 18.95
N PRO A 41 -18.81 -21.35 19.96
CA PRO A 41 -18.41 -21.21 21.37
C PRO A 41 -17.20 -22.10 21.70
N LEU A 42 -16.32 -21.61 22.57
CA LEU A 42 -15.13 -22.32 23.06
C LEU A 42 -14.92 -22.11 24.56
N SER A 43 -14.07 -22.94 25.15
CA SER A 43 -13.59 -22.76 26.53
C SER A 43 -12.12 -23.14 26.66
N ARG A 44 -11.34 -22.36 27.43
CA ARG A 44 -9.95 -22.67 27.78
C ARG A 44 -9.69 -22.57 29.29
N PRO A 45 -8.64 -23.21 29.84
CA PRO A 45 -8.24 -22.99 31.24
C PRO A 45 -7.81 -21.53 31.46
N SER A 46 -8.29 -20.88 32.53
CA SER A 46 -7.89 -19.51 32.86
C SER A 46 -6.44 -19.44 33.35
N SER A 47 -5.65 -18.49 32.86
CA SER A 47 -4.27 -18.23 33.31
C SER A 47 -4.18 -17.33 34.56
N SER A 48 -5.31 -16.90 35.13
CA SER A 48 -5.35 -16.10 36.36
C SER A 48 -5.00 -16.97 37.57
N GLY A 49 -3.80 -16.78 38.14
CA GLY A 49 -3.18 -17.60 39.18
C GLY A 49 -3.82 -17.58 40.58
N LEU A 50 -5.11 -17.89 40.70
CA LEU A 50 -5.75 -18.19 41.99
C LEU A 50 -6.48 -19.54 41.92
N ARG A 51 -6.24 -20.37 42.94
CA ARG A 51 -6.71 -21.76 43.08
C ARG A 51 -8.22 -21.88 42.81
N GLY A 52 -8.57 -22.28 41.60
CA GLY A 52 -9.92 -22.67 41.18
C GLY A 52 -9.93 -23.07 39.70
N ASN A 53 -10.58 -24.19 39.35
CA ASN A 53 -10.75 -24.67 37.97
C ASN A 53 -11.71 -23.77 37.17
N PHE A 54 -11.39 -22.49 37.00
CA PHE A 54 -12.19 -21.58 36.19
C PHE A 54 -11.84 -21.75 34.71
N ARG A 55 -12.84 -22.16 33.91
CA ARG A 55 -12.76 -22.16 32.45
C ARG A 55 -13.20 -20.80 31.92
N GLU A 56 -12.32 -20.15 31.17
CA GLU A 56 -12.65 -18.92 30.44
C GLU A 56 -13.45 -19.31 29.19
N LYS A 57 -14.63 -18.71 29.01
CA LYS A 57 -15.45 -18.88 27.81
C LYS A 57 -15.01 -17.90 26.74
N GLY A 58 -14.99 -18.35 25.49
CA GLY A 58 -14.65 -17.55 24.32
C GLY A 58 -15.46 -17.97 23.10
N PHE A 59 -15.14 -17.36 21.97
CA PHE A 59 -15.77 -17.61 20.68
C PHE A 59 -14.71 -17.78 19.60
N ARG A 60 -14.98 -18.66 18.64
CA ARG A 60 -14.17 -18.88 17.45
C ARG A 60 -14.82 -18.25 16.24
N ILE A 61 -14.12 -17.35 15.56
CA ILE A 61 -14.49 -16.80 14.26
C ILE A 61 -13.86 -17.69 13.19
N ILE A 62 -14.67 -18.24 12.27
CA ILE A 62 -14.16 -19.00 11.12
C ILE A 62 -14.02 -18.03 9.95
N THR A 63 -12.87 -18.03 9.28
CA THR A 63 -12.64 -17.17 8.10
C THR A 63 -13.18 -17.84 6.85
N GLU A 64 -14.50 -17.84 6.69
CA GLU A 64 -15.23 -18.42 5.56
C GLU A 64 -16.07 -17.36 4.82
N PRO A 65 -16.47 -17.59 3.56
CA PRO A 65 -17.21 -16.60 2.76
C PRO A 65 -18.49 -16.07 3.41
N SER A 66 -19.22 -16.92 4.15
CA SER A 66 -20.42 -16.53 4.91
C SER A 66 -20.12 -15.51 6.00
N THR A 67 -18.97 -15.64 6.67
CA THR A 67 -18.52 -14.70 7.71
C THR A 67 -18.14 -13.35 7.10
N VAL A 68 -17.45 -13.36 5.95
CA VAL A 68 -17.14 -12.12 5.20
C VAL A 68 -18.43 -11.44 4.74
N SER A 69 -19.35 -12.19 4.13
CA SER A 69 -20.65 -11.68 3.68
C SER A 69 -21.42 -11.01 4.83
N ALA A 70 -21.49 -11.68 5.99
CA ALA A 70 -22.14 -11.12 7.17
C ALA A 70 -21.45 -9.85 7.69
N VAL A 71 -20.11 -9.78 7.69
CA VAL A 71 -19.39 -8.57 8.10
C VAL A 71 -19.68 -7.39 7.17
N LEU A 72 -19.71 -7.64 5.85
CA LEU A 72 -20.01 -6.62 4.85
C LEU A 72 -21.45 -6.10 4.99
N GLN A 73 -22.43 -6.99 5.16
CA GLN A 73 -23.84 -6.64 5.36
C GLN A 73 -24.11 -5.76 6.58
N TRP A 74 -23.25 -5.81 7.60
CA TRP A 74 -23.42 -5.00 8.80
C TRP A 74 -22.98 -3.56 8.62
N THR A 75 -22.31 -3.25 7.52
CA THR A 75 -21.88 -1.88 7.19
C THR A 75 -22.96 -1.07 6.50
N SER A 76 -24.05 -1.70 6.05
CA SER A 76 -25.12 -1.10 5.23
C SER A 76 -26.36 -0.67 6.03
N ASP A 77 -26.23 -0.35 7.33
CA ASP A 77 -27.38 0.14 8.12
C ASP A 77 -27.69 1.61 7.74
N ASP A 78 -28.58 1.76 6.77
CA ASP A 78 -29.04 3.00 6.15
C ASP A 78 -29.81 3.89 7.14
N GLU A 79 -30.56 3.31 8.08
CA GLU A 79 -31.23 4.06 9.17
C GLU A 79 -30.22 4.72 10.12
N ILE A 80 -29.03 4.15 10.28
CA ILE A 80 -27.98 4.68 11.16
C ILE A 80 -27.05 5.66 10.44
N MET A 81 -26.75 5.42 9.17
CA MET A 81 -25.74 6.18 8.43
C MET A 81 -26.33 7.35 7.64
N GLY A 82 -27.59 7.25 7.19
CA GLY A 82 -28.22 8.25 6.31
C GLY A 82 -27.74 8.21 4.85
N TYR A 83 -27.11 7.10 4.43
CA TYR A 83 -26.62 6.84 3.06
C TYR A 83 -27.20 5.51 2.56
N LYS A 84 -27.29 5.34 1.23
CA LYS A 84 -27.85 4.13 0.60
C LYS A 84 -26.99 2.89 0.82
N SER A 85 -25.67 3.07 0.86
CA SER A 85 -24.69 2.01 1.05
C SER A 85 -23.49 2.50 1.86
N TYR A 86 -22.62 1.57 2.28
CA TYR A 86 -21.37 1.94 2.95
C TYR A 86 -20.42 2.68 2.00
N VAL A 87 -20.39 2.30 0.72
CA VAL A 87 -19.55 2.99 -0.28
C VAL A 87 -20.01 4.44 -0.51
N ASP A 88 -21.33 4.72 -0.54
CA ASP A 88 -21.82 6.11 -0.58
C ASP A 88 -21.34 6.93 0.62
N TYR A 89 -21.42 6.35 1.82
CA TYR A 89 -20.91 7.00 3.04
C TYR A 89 -19.41 7.25 2.99
N ALA A 90 -18.63 6.23 2.61
CA ALA A 90 -17.17 6.29 2.62
C ALA A 90 -16.61 7.28 1.58
N LEU A 91 -17.25 7.39 0.43
CA LEU A 91 -16.80 8.23 -0.68
C LEU A 91 -17.20 9.70 -0.55
N ASN A 92 -18.25 10.02 0.22
CA ASN A 92 -18.82 11.37 0.27
C ASN A 92 -17.81 12.47 0.64
N SER A 93 -16.79 12.16 1.44
CA SER A 93 -15.73 13.12 1.83
C SER A 93 -14.45 13.05 0.98
N ASN A 94 -14.41 12.18 -0.03
CA ASN A 94 -13.27 11.97 -0.92
C ASN A 94 -13.45 12.75 -2.23
N MET A 95 -12.39 12.85 -3.03
CA MET A 95 -12.44 13.55 -4.32
C MET A 95 -13.40 12.89 -5.30
N ALA A 96 -13.46 11.55 -5.31
CA ALA A 96 -14.38 10.80 -6.14
C ALA A 96 -15.86 11.11 -5.82
N SER A 97 -16.19 11.45 -4.58
CA SER A 97 -17.52 11.88 -4.09
C SER A 97 -18.68 10.89 -4.19
N SER A 98 -18.64 9.91 -5.10
CA SER A 98 -19.72 8.92 -5.27
C SER A 98 -19.25 7.61 -5.91
N PRO A 99 -20.00 6.50 -5.71
CA PRO A 99 -19.67 5.20 -6.29
C PRO A 99 -19.69 5.20 -7.82
N ASP A 100 -20.59 5.98 -8.43
CA ASP A 100 -20.71 6.11 -9.89
C ASP A 100 -19.45 6.71 -10.53
N VAL A 101 -18.81 7.66 -9.84
CA VAL A 101 -17.55 8.28 -10.29
C VAL A 101 -16.42 7.26 -10.24
N VAL A 102 -16.29 6.54 -9.13
CA VAL A 102 -15.28 5.48 -8.98
C VAL A 102 -15.49 4.37 -10.01
N SER A 103 -16.72 3.88 -10.16
CA SER A 103 -17.07 2.84 -11.13
C SER A 103 -16.74 3.26 -12.57
N SER A 104 -17.10 4.48 -12.95
CA SER A 104 -16.81 5.02 -14.28
C SER A 104 -15.30 5.07 -14.55
N PHE A 105 -14.51 5.52 -13.57
CA PHE A 105 -13.04 5.54 -13.66
C PHE A 105 -12.46 4.12 -13.79
N LEU A 106 -12.88 3.18 -12.94
CA LEU A 106 -12.37 1.81 -12.95
C LEU A 106 -12.70 1.09 -14.27
N VAL A 107 -13.91 1.31 -14.82
CA VAL A 107 -14.31 0.75 -16.11
C VAL A 107 -13.53 1.39 -17.28
N GLU A 108 -13.32 2.71 -17.28
CA GLU A 108 -12.47 3.40 -18.26
C GLU A 108 -11.05 2.80 -18.26
N LEU A 109 -10.46 2.66 -17.08
CA LEU A 109 -9.11 2.11 -16.94
C LEU A 109 -9.06 0.63 -17.32
N SER A 110 -10.05 -0.17 -16.91
CA SER A 110 -10.18 -1.59 -17.28
C SER A 110 -10.20 -1.76 -18.79
N ASN A 111 -11.01 -0.97 -19.50
CA ASN A 111 -11.12 -1.03 -20.96
C ASN A 111 -9.83 -0.60 -21.64
N THR A 112 -9.13 0.40 -21.09
CA THR A 112 -7.87 0.92 -21.63
C THR A 112 -6.72 -0.09 -21.49
N VAL A 113 -6.63 -0.77 -20.35
CA VAL A 113 -5.56 -1.74 -20.06
C VAL A 113 -5.76 -3.08 -20.79
N ARG A 114 -7.02 -3.47 -21.05
CA ARG A 114 -7.38 -4.80 -21.54
C ARG A 114 -6.63 -5.26 -22.79
N PRO A 115 -6.48 -4.47 -23.87
CA PRO A 115 -5.77 -4.94 -25.07
C PRO A 115 -4.34 -5.37 -24.79
N LYS A 116 -3.61 -4.60 -23.96
CA LYS A 116 -2.23 -4.91 -23.61
C LYS A 116 -2.13 -6.10 -22.66
N ALA A 117 -3.04 -6.20 -21.68
CA ALA A 117 -3.09 -7.35 -20.78
C ALA A 117 -3.38 -8.66 -21.52
N VAL A 118 -4.24 -8.63 -22.56
CA VAL A 118 -4.47 -9.79 -23.44
C VAL A 118 -3.19 -10.18 -24.19
N GLU A 119 -2.48 -9.21 -24.79
CA GLU A 119 -1.20 -9.47 -25.47
C GLU A 119 -0.18 -10.13 -24.52
N GLU A 120 -0.05 -9.61 -23.30
CA GLU A 120 0.84 -10.14 -22.27
C GLU A 120 0.46 -11.56 -21.84
N PHE A 121 -0.84 -11.81 -21.59
CA PHE A 121 -1.36 -13.13 -21.24
C PHE A 121 -1.08 -14.16 -22.35
N GLU A 122 -1.30 -13.78 -23.60
CA GLU A 122 -1.01 -14.59 -24.78
C GLU A 122 0.48 -14.92 -24.89
N SER A 123 1.35 -13.94 -24.66
CA SER A 123 2.81 -14.15 -24.66
C SER A 123 3.25 -15.18 -23.60
N MET A 124 2.61 -15.17 -22.42
CA MET A 124 2.86 -16.12 -21.34
C MET A 124 2.37 -17.52 -21.71
N ARG A 125 1.20 -17.61 -22.36
CA ARG A 125 0.63 -18.88 -22.83
C ARG A 125 1.53 -19.55 -23.84
N ASP A 126 2.01 -18.77 -24.81
CA ASP A 126 2.92 -19.27 -25.83
C ASP A 126 4.27 -19.68 -25.24
N PHE A 127 4.76 -18.96 -24.22
CA PHE A 127 5.97 -19.36 -23.51
C PHE A 127 5.79 -20.72 -22.79
N LYS A 128 4.67 -20.93 -22.09
CA LYS A 128 4.34 -22.22 -21.47
C LYS A 128 4.30 -23.35 -22.51
N ARG A 129 3.62 -23.13 -23.65
CA ARG A 129 3.53 -24.11 -24.74
C ARG A 129 4.89 -24.47 -25.31
N ARG A 130 5.73 -23.48 -25.62
CA ARG A 130 7.10 -23.69 -26.12
C ARG A 130 7.97 -24.46 -25.14
N LYS A 131 7.95 -24.11 -23.85
CA LYS A 131 8.76 -24.78 -22.81
C LYS A 131 8.40 -26.25 -22.62
N ASN A 132 7.14 -26.62 -22.85
CA ASN A 132 6.64 -27.98 -22.63
C ASN A 132 6.47 -28.80 -23.93
N GLY A 133 6.72 -28.21 -25.10
CA GLY A 133 6.55 -28.87 -26.40
C GLY A 133 5.09 -29.28 -26.71
N ARG A 134 4.10 -28.67 -26.05
CA ARG A 134 2.68 -29.01 -26.17
C ARG A 134 1.84 -27.78 -26.46
N GLN A 135 1.06 -27.81 -27.55
CA GLN A 135 0.24 -26.69 -28.02
C GLN A 135 -1.14 -26.61 -27.33
N ASP A 136 -1.62 -27.71 -26.76
CA ASP A 136 -2.92 -27.84 -26.09
C ASP A 136 -2.91 -27.33 -24.64
N LEU A 137 -1.73 -27.04 -24.09
CA LEU A 137 -1.60 -26.51 -22.74
C LEU A 137 -2.26 -25.14 -22.59
N GLN A 138 -3.14 -25.04 -21.60
CA GLN A 138 -3.71 -23.79 -21.12
C GLN A 138 -2.88 -23.23 -19.97
N LEU A 139 -2.96 -21.92 -19.77
CA LEU A 139 -2.45 -21.28 -18.56
C LEU A 139 -3.45 -21.45 -17.42
N GLU A 140 -2.93 -21.69 -16.23
CA GLU A 140 -3.69 -21.74 -15.00
C GLU A 140 -3.24 -20.61 -14.05
N PRO A 141 -4.08 -20.11 -13.14
CA PRO A 141 -3.71 -18.97 -12.29
C PRO A 141 -2.45 -19.18 -11.44
N TRP A 142 -2.12 -20.42 -11.06
CA TRP A 142 -0.89 -20.74 -10.32
C TRP A 142 0.39 -20.70 -11.18
N ASP A 143 0.24 -20.63 -12.50
CA ASP A 143 1.37 -20.56 -13.43
C ASP A 143 1.95 -19.14 -13.57
N GLU A 144 1.14 -18.11 -13.29
CA GLU A 144 1.49 -16.71 -13.59
C GLU A 144 2.81 -16.29 -12.95
N ALA A 145 2.93 -16.46 -11.63
CA ALA A 145 4.13 -16.03 -10.89
C ALA A 145 5.40 -16.75 -11.38
N PHE A 146 5.28 -18.01 -11.79
CA PHE A 146 6.40 -18.78 -12.30
C PHE A 146 6.84 -18.31 -13.69
N PHE A 147 5.90 -18.18 -14.64
CA PHE A 147 6.23 -17.82 -16.01
C PHE A 147 6.60 -16.34 -16.16
N THR A 148 5.91 -15.42 -15.49
CA THR A 148 6.29 -14.00 -15.50
C THR A 148 7.71 -13.83 -14.97
N ARG A 149 8.07 -14.46 -13.84
CA ARG A 149 9.45 -14.45 -13.31
C ARG A 149 10.46 -15.04 -14.29
N SER A 150 10.15 -16.19 -14.89
CA SER A 150 11.03 -16.86 -15.84
C SER A 150 11.26 -16.02 -17.12
N MET A 151 10.19 -15.41 -17.63
CA MET A 151 10.25 -14.55 -18.81
C MET A 151 10.99 -13.24 -18.52
N LYS A 152 10.72 -12.59 -17.39
CA LYS A 152 11.45 -11.38 -16.93
C LYS A 152 12.95 -11.66 -16.80
N SER A 153 13.33 -12.77 -16.14
CA SER A 153 14.74 -13.15 -15.98
C SER A 153 15.42 -13.45 -17.32
N SER A 154 14.76 -14.18 -18.22
CA SER A 154 15.30 -14.54 -19.53
C SER A 154 15.41 -13.35 -20.49
N ALA A 155 14.42 -12.46 -20.51
CA ALA A 155 14.37 -11.34 -21.45
C ALA A 155 15.39 -10.24 -21.10
N TYR A 156 15.65 -10.04 -19.80
CA TYR A 156 16.49 -8.95 -19.30
C TYR A 156 17.82 -9.41 -18.69
N ASN A 157 18.14 -10.71 -18.78
CA ASN A 157 19.33 -11.33 -18.19
C ASN A 157 19.51 -10.96 -16.72
N LEU A 158 18.41 -11.03 -15.95
CA LEU A 158 18.38 -10.62 -14.55
C LEU A 158 18.63 -11.80 -13.61
N ASP A 159 19.69 -11.68 -12.83
CA ASP A 159 19.90 -12.44 -11.61
C ASP A 159 19.52 -11.59 -10.39
N PHE A 160 18.40 -11.94 -9.76
CA PHE A 160 17.89 -11.22 -8.59
C PHE A 160 18.85 -11.25 -7.40
N SER A 161 19.71 -12.27 -7.29
CA SER A 161 20.72 -12.33 -6.24
C SER A 161 21.86 -11.34 -6.46
N VAL A 162 22.21 -11.08 -7.73
CA VAL A 162 23.16 -10.03 -8.12
C VAL A 162 22.54 -8.66 -7.89
N VAL A 163 21.26 -8.45 -8.20
CA VAL A 163 20.59 -7.17 -7.90
C VAL A 163 20.63 -6.88 -6.39
N ALA A 164 20.25 -7.86 -5.55
CA ALA A 164 20.24 -7.69 -4.10
C ALA A 164 21.64 -7.44 -3.49
N SER A 165 22.73 -7.73 -4.20
CA SER A 165 24.09 -7.48 -3.71
C SER A 165 24.46 -5.99 -3.69
N TYR A 166 23.69 -5.13 -4.36
CA TYR A 166 23.88 -3.66 -4.37
C TYR A 166 23.03 -2.91 -3.32
N PHE A 167 22.17 -3.62 -2.59
CA PHE A 167 21.18 -3.02 -1.70
C PHE A 167 21.31 -3.56 -0.26
N SER A 168 22.42 -3.24 0.40
CA SER A 168 22.50 -3.47 1.85
C SER A 168 21.52 -2.54 2.57
N LEU A 169 20.93 -2.99 3.68
CA LEU A 169 20.00 -2.16 4.46
C LEU A 169 20.63 -0.81 4.86
N SER A 170 21.91 -0.82 5.26
CA SER A 170 22.64 0.41 5.60
C SER A 170 22.74 1.38 4.43
N GLN A 171 23.03 0.91 3.22
CA GLN A 171 23.09 1.74 2.02
C GLN A 171 21.70 2.27 1.64
N CYS A 172 20.66 1.47 1.80
CA CYS A 172 19.30 1.92 1.53
C CYS A 172 18.88 3.05 2.49
N ILE A 173 19.27 2.99 3.77
CA ILE A 173 19.07 4.09 4.73
C ILE A 173 19.82 5.34 4.27
N GLU A 174 21.08 5.21 3.84
CA GLU A 174 21.84 6.34 3.27
C GLU A 174 21.16 6.90 2.01
N GLY A 175 20.51 6.06 1.20
CA GLY A 175 19.67 6.49 0.07
C GLY A 175 18.53 7.42 0.50
N LEU A 176 17.87 7.14 1.64
CA LEU A 176 16.85 8.03 2.21
C LEU A 176 17.45 9.38 2.63
N LYS A 177 18.66 9.38 3.20
CA LYS A 177 19.38 10.60 3.59
C LYS A 177 19.74 11.45 2.36
N VAL A 178 20.28 10.82 1.31
CA VAL A 178 20.62 11.48 0.03
C VAL A 178 19.40 12.15 -0.60
N LEU A 179 18.24 11.49 -0.58
CA LEU A 179 17.01 12.08 -1.10
C LEU A 179 16.62 13.35 -0.33
N VAL A 180 16.70 13.31 0.99
CA VAL A 180 16.33 14.44 1.84
C VAL A 180 17.27 15.63 1.66
N GLU A 181 18.57 15.35 1.58
CA GLU A 181 19.58 16.37 1.31
C GLU A 181 19.35 17.02 -0.06
N SER A 182 19.18 16.20 -1.09
CA SER A 182 19.07 16.69 -2.47
C SER A 182 17.76 17.44 -2.73
N LEU A 183 16.62 16.88 -2.31
CA LEU A 183 15.30 17.44 -2.60
C LEU A 183 14.93 18.59 -1.67
N PHE A 184 15.32 18.52 -0.41
CA PHE A 184 14.80 19.45 0.60
C PHE A 184 15.87 20.31 1.26
N GLY A 185 17.15 20.11 0.96
CA GLY A 185 18.24 20.84 1.61
C GLY A 185 18.35 20.55 3.12
N MET A 186 17.85 19.38 3.54
CA MET A 186 17.76 18.95 4.93
C MET A 186 18.67 17.78 5.21
N ASN A 187 18.91 17.47 6.47
CA ASN A 187 19.71 16.32 6.86
C ASN A 187 18.95 15.43 7.84
N PHE A 188 19.11 14.12 7.71
CA PHE A 188 18.81 13.22 8.82
C PHE A 188 20.04 13.10 9.71
N VAL A 189 19.86 13.46 10.98
CA VAL A 189 20.89 13.35 12.01
C VAL A 189 20.56 12.18 12.91
N ASP A 190 21.48 11.24 13.05
CA ASP A 190 21.34 10.11 13.97
C ASP A 190 21.33 10.61 15.41
N ILE A 191 20.33 10.20 16.20
CA ILE A 191 20.16 10.63 17.59
C ILE A 191 20.23 9.40 18.51
N PRO A 192 21.04 9.43 19.59
CA PRO A 192 21.05 8.34 20.55
C PRO A 192 19.69 8.21 21.25
N LEU A 193 19.25 6.97 21.41
CA LEU A 193 18.06 6.65 22.19
C LEU A 193 18.32 6.88 23.68
N ALA A 194 17.41 7.58 24.37
CA ALA A 194 17.45 7.71 25.80
C ALA A 194 17.12 6.37 26.49
N PRO A 195 17.58 6.15 27.75
CA PRO A 195 17.23 4.95 28.50
C PRO A 195 15.71 4.74 28.58
N GLY A 196 15.23 3.60 28.09
CA GLY A 196 13.81 3.23 28.10
C GLY A 196 12.96 3.84 26.97
N GLU A 197 13.55 4.60 26.04
CA GLU A 197 12.84 5.23 24.93
C GLU A 197 12.40 4.23 23.84
N SER A 198 13.21 3.20 23.58
CA SER A 198 12.96 2.24 22.52
C SER A 198 12.30 0.95 23.00
N TRP A 199 11.44 0.38 22.15
CA TRP A 199 10.82 -0.94 22.34
C TRP A 199 11.72 -2.11 21.89
N HIS A 200 12.84 -1.86 21.20
CA HIS A 200 13.77 -2.90 20.77
C HIS A 200 15.20 -2.34 20.51
N PRO A 201 16.28 -3.07 20.83
CA PRO A 201 17.65 -2.57 20.66
C PRO A 201 18.06 -2.25 19.21
N ASP A 202 17.46 -2.92 18.22
CA ASP A 202 17.76 -2.70 16.80
C ASP A 202 17.06 -1.45 16.20
N VAL A 203 16.25 -0.73 16.97
CA VAL A 203 15.55 0.47 16.48
C VAL A 203 16.54 1.63 16.42
N LEU A 204 16.54 2.34 15.29
CA LEU A 204 17.33 3.56 15.11
C LEU A 204 16.43 4.79 15.25
N LYS A 205 16.99 5.91 15.70
CA LYS A 205 16.29 7.19 15.79
C LYS A 205 17.07 8.26 15.02
N MET A 206 16.36 9.03 14.19
CA MET A 206 16.93 10.18 13.48
C MET A 206 16.03 11.41 13.65
N ALA A 207 16.62 12.61 13.68
CA ALA A 207 15.89 13.86 13.48
C ALA A 207 16.04 14.33 12.03
N LEU A 208 14.94 14.82 11.46
CA LEU A 208 14.97 15.60 10.24
C LEU A 208 15.32 17.04 10.60
N HIS A 209 16.46 17.55 10.14
CA HIS A 209 16.97 18.87 10.48
C HIS A 209 17.08 19.76 9.24
N HIS A 210 16.51 20.96 9.30
CA HIS A 210 16.68 22.00 8.28
C HIS A 210 17.63 23.09 8.81
N PRO A 211 18.64 23.52 8.03
CA PRO A 211 19.66 24.48 8.50
C PRO A 211 19.08 25.76 9.11
N ASP A 212 18.00 26.29 8.52
CA ASP A 212 17.39 27.56 8.95
C ASP A 212 16.19 27.40 9.88
N GLU A 213 15.50 26.24 9.85
CA GLU A 213 14.24 26.04 10.58
C GLU A 213 14.44 25.16 11.84
N GLY A 214 15.62 24.56 11.99
CA GLY A 214 15.93 23.60 13.04
C GLY A 214 15.29 22.23 12.78
N ASP A 215 14.99 21.52 13.87
CA ASP A 215 14.40 20.19 13.79
C ASP A 215 12.96 20.26 13.29
N LEU A 216 12.65 19.38 12.34
CA LEU A 216 11.37 19.30 11.65
C LEU A 216 10.52 18.11 12.07
N GLY A 217 11.11 17.14 12.77
CA GLY A 217 10.44 15.93 13.24
C GLY A 217 11.43 14.81 13.54
N TYR A 218 10.92 13.72 14.13
CA TYR A 218 11.72 12.57 14.52
C TYR A 218 11.16 11.29 13.90
N ILE A 219 12.04 10.43 13.42
CA ILE A 219 11.70 9.12 12.85
C ILE A 219 12.42 8.00 13.59
N TYR A 220 11.66 6.98 13.96
CA TYR A 220 12.20 5.68 14.39
C TYR A 220 12.20 4.72 13.21
N LEU A 221 13.32 4.04 12.99
CA LEU A 221 13.46 3.00 11.98
C LEU A 221 13.49 1.63 12.67
N ASP A 222 12.45 0.84 12.46
CA ASP A 222 12.35 -0.54 12.94
C ASP A 222 12.27 -1.49 11.73
N LEU A 223 13.42 -1.84 11.16
CA LEU A 223 13.47 -2.42 9.81
C LEU A 223 13.72 -3.92 9.75
N ASN A 224 14.23 -4.52 10.83
CA ASN A 224 14.56 -5.96 10.88
C ASN A 224 13.34 -6.82 11.23
N SER A 225 13.23 -7.99 10.61
CA SER A 225 12.21 -8.99 10.98
C SER A 225 12.49 -9.62 12.35
N ARG A 226 11.42 -9.88 13.13
CA ARG A 226 11.48 -10.64 14.39
C ARG A 226 10.10 -11.20 14.77
N VAL A 227 10.10 -12.27 15.56
CA VAL A 227 8.87 -12.92 16.07
C VAL A 227 8.04 -11.93 16.90
N GLY A 228 6.73 -11.89 16.65
CA GLY A 228 5.78 -11.05 17.39
C GLY A 228 5.72 -9.58 16.97
N LYS A 229 6.51 -9.16 15.97
CA LYS A 229 6.43 -7.83 15.35
C LYS A 229 5.28 -7.78 14.33
N TYR A 230 4.73 -6.58 14.09
CA TYR A 230 3.84 -6.32 12.95
C TYR A 230 4.45 -6.87 11.65
N PRO A 231 3.75 -7.70 10.86
CA PRO A 231 4.34 -8.45 9.76
C PRO A 231 4.53 -7.67 8.45
N GLY A 232 3.93 -6.49 8.31
CA GLY A 232 4.02 -5.65 7.10
C GLY A 232 5.16 -4.63 7.12
N CYS A 233 5.24 -3.82 6.07
CA CYS A 233 6.01 -2.57 6.06
C CYS A 233 4.98 -1.43 6.12
N ALA A 234 5.12 -0.52 7.06
CA ALA A 234 4.15 0.54 7.32
C ALA A 234 4.76 1.73 8.07
N HIS A 235 4.25 2.90 7.76
CA HIS A 235 4.44 4.13 8.51
C HIS A 235 3.38 4.28 9.63
N PHE A 236 3.84 4.60 10.84
CA PHE A 236 3.01 4.90 12.00
C PHE A 236 3.28 6.29 12.57
N ALA A 237 2.24 7.11 12.72
CA ALA A 237 2.33 8.37 13.43
C ALA A 237 2.19 8.15 14.95
N ILE A 238 3.25 8.42 15.71
CA ILE A 238 3.25 8.39 17.18
C ILE A 238 2.74 9.73 17.72
N ARG A 239 3.18 10.83 17.12
CA ARG A 239 2.74 12.19 17.43
C ARG A 239 2.60 12.98 16.13
N GLY A 240 1.45 13.63 15.93
CA GLY A 240 1.22 14.48 14.75
C GLY A 240 1.80 15.88 14.95
N GLY A 241 2.18 16.53 13.84
CA GLY A 241 2.59 17.93 13.85
C GLY A 241 1.40 18.86 14.07
N CYS A 242 1.51 19.85 14.96
CA CYS A 242 0.46 20.86 15.12
C CYS A 242 0.99 22.13 15.78
N ARG A 243 0.25 23.22 15.60
CA ARG A 243 0.53 24.48 16.29
C ARG A 243 -0.06 24.44 17.70
N VAL A 244 0.78 24.57 18.72
CA VAL A 244 0.36 24.56 20.14
C VAL A 244 0.04 25.97 20.62
N SER A 245 0.84 26.95 20.17
CA SER A 245 0.63 28.37 20.46
C SER A 245 1.12 29.23 19.29
N LYS A 246 1.05 30.55 19.41
CA LYS A 246 1.54 31.47 18.35
C LYS A 246 3.04 31.30 18.08
N THR A 247 3.81 30.82 19.04
CA THR A 247 5.28 30.72 18.97
C THR A 247 5.79 29.28 19.07
N GLU A 248 4.92 28.31 19.32
CA GLU A 248 5.30 26.92 19.55
C GLU A 248 4.61 25.98 18.56
N TYR A 249 5.44 25.15 17.92
CA TYR A 249 5.00 24.09 17.03
C TYR A 249 5.42 22.72 17.60
N GLN A 250 4.45 21.82 17.76
CA GLN A 250 4.70 20.44 18.16
C GLN A 250 5.26 19.68 16.96
N LEU A 251 6.49 19.16 17.09
CA LEU A 251 7.12 18.39 16.03
C LEU A 251 6.52 16.97 15.90
N PRO A 252 6.30 16.48 14.67
CA PRO A 252 5.83 15.12 14.45
C PRO A 252 6.88 14.08 14.90
N VAL A 253 6.38 12.95 15.37
CA VAL A 253 7.18 11.77 15.72
C VAL A 253 6.54 10.56 15.06
N ILE A 254 7.32 9.83 14.27
CA ILE A 254 6.83 8.70 13.47
C ILE A 254 7.71 7.47 13.63
N ALA A 255 7.18 6.31 13.28
CA ALA A 255 7.94 5.07 13.15
C ALA A 255 7.73 4.46 11.76
N LEU A 256 8.81 4.12 11.08
CA LEU A 256 8.79 3.35 9.84
C LEU A 256 9.19 1.92 10.20
N VAL A 257 8.24 1.00 10.06
CA VAL A 257 8.34 -0.37 10.55
C VAL A 257 8.28 -1.32 9.37
N CYS A 258 9.34 -2.11 9.13
CA CYS A 258 9.41 -3.10 8.04
C CYS A 258 10.02 -4.41 8.51
N ASN A 259 10.02 -5.45 7.67
CA ASN A 259 10.41 -6.82 8.06
C ASN A 259 11.51 -7.41 7.16
N PHE A 260 12.59 -6.67 6.97
CA PHE A 260 13.71 -7.14 6.16
C PHE A 260 14.48 -8.22 6.91
N SER A 261 14.64 -9.37 6.24
CA SER A 261 15.21 -10.57 6.86
C SER A 261 16.69 -10.72 6.53
N LYS A 262 17.47 -11.16 7.52
CA LYS A 262 18.87 -11.55 7.32
C LYS A 262 18.91 -12.83 6.47
N SER A 263 19.80 -12.90 5.49
CA SER A 263 20.05 -14.17 4.79
C SER A 263 20.75 -15.16 5.74
N HIS A 264 20.47 -16.46 5.62
CA HIS A 264 20.90 -17.51 6.55
C HIS A 264 22.39 -17.52 6.95
N ASN A 265 23.30 -16.93 6.15
CA ASN A 265 24.75 -16.92 6.38
C ASN A 265 25.38 -15.50 6.45
N SER A 266 24.59 -14.44 6.63
CA SER A 266 25.09 -13.05 6.66
C SER A 266 24.66 -12.33 7.93
N THR A 267 25.57 -11.54 8.49
CA THR A 267 25.25 -10.59 9.58
C THR A 267 24.51 -9.35 9.07
N ALA A 268 24.66 -9.03 7.78
CA ALA A 268 24.04 -7.88 7.12
C ALA A 268 22.77 -8.26 6.35
N VAL A 269 21.75 -7.42 6.48
CA VAL A 269 20.49 -7.52 5.73
C VAL A 269 20.68 -6.98 4.32
N ARG A 270 20.23 -7.75 3.32
CA ARG A 270 20.24 -7.38 1.89
C ARG A 270 18.81 -7.37 1.40
N LEU A 271 18.46 -6.31 0.67
CA LEU A 271 17.12 -6.08 0.16
C LEU A 271 17.05 -6.56 -1.27
N ASN A 272 15.98 -7.27 -1.64
CA ASN A 272 15.62 -7.36 -3.04
C ASN A 272 15.10 -5.99 -3.49
N HIS A 273 15.06 -5.73 -4.79
CA HIS A 273 14.61 -4.41 -5.26
C HIS A 273 13.15 -4.11 -4.89
N SER A 274 12.27 -5.12 -4.79
CA SER A 274 10.91 -4.96 -4.25
C SER A 274 10.89 -4.46 -2.80
N ASP A 275 11.88 -4.84 -1.99
CA ASP A 275 12.00 -4.36 -0.60
C ASP A 275 12.45 -2.89 -0.57
N VAL A 276 13.30 -2.48 -1.53
CA VAL A 276 13.73 -1.09 -1.69
C VAL A 276 12.55 -0.21 -2.15
N ASP A 277 11.78 -0.69 -3.12
CA ASP A 277 10.56 -0.05 -3.60
C ASP A 277 9.56 0.17 -2.44
N THR A 278 9.33 -0.88 -1.64
CA THR A 278 8.47 -0.81 -0.44
C THR A 278 9.04 0.17 0.61
N LEU A 279 10.35 0.17 0.85
CA LEU A 279 10.99 1.11 1.79
C LEU A 279 10.78 2.56 1.34
N PHE A 280 10.92 2.85 0.04
CA PHE A 280 10.74 4.19 -0.51
C PHE A 280 9.27 4.60 -0.51
N HIS A 281 8.34 3.67 -0.76
CA HIS A 281 6.91 3.88 -0.58
C HIS A 281 6.57 4.36 0.84
N GLU A 282 6.99 3.61 1.86
CA GLU A 282 6.76 4.00 3.26
C GLU A 282 7.51 5.26 3.65
N PHE A 283 8.65 5.52 3.03
CA PHE A 283 9.39 6.74 3.23
C PHE A 283 8.66 7.97 2.65
N GLY A 284 7.89 7.82 1.57
CA GLY A 284 6.99 8.87 1.08
C GLY A 284 5.93 9.25 2.11
N HIS A 285 5.33 8.26 2.79
CA HIS A 285 4.41 8.50 3.92
C HIS A 285 5.12 9.18 5.10
N ALA A 286 6.34 8.75 5.41
CA ALA A 286 7.17 9.35 6.45
C ALA A 286 7.48 10.82 6.15
N LEU A 287 7.89 11.16 4.93
CA LEU A 287 8.15 12.52 4.49
C LEU A 287 6.89 13.38 4.55
N HIS A 288 5.75 12.86 4.13
CA HIS A 288 4.48 13.57 4.23
C HIS A 288 4.18 13.97 5.68
N SER A 289 4.40 13.05 6.63
CA SER A 289 4.20 13.31 8.05
C SER A 289 5.24 14.26 8.66
N LEU A 290 6.52 14.11 8.33
CA LEU A 290 7.61 14.92 8.86
C LEU A 290 7.58 16.37 8.32
N LEU A 291 7.20 16.55 7.06
CA LEU A 291 7.21 17.85 6.38
C LEU A 291 5.90 18.64 6.55
N SER A 292 4.83 18.02 7.03
CA SER A 292 3.54 18.66 7.29
C SER A 292 3.63 19.75 8.36
N ARG A 293 3.01 20.92 8.11
CA ARG A 293 3.04 22.11 8.96
C ARG A 293 1.62 22.67 9.20
N THR A 294 0.72 21.79 9.65
CA THR A 294 -0.69 22.17 9.90
C THR A 294 -0.92 22.77 11.28
N ASP A 295 -1.99 23.54 11.40
CA ASP A 295 -2.42 24.12 12.67
C ASP A 295 -3.02 23.10 13.62
N TYR A 296 -3.84 22.21 13.06
CA TYR A 296 -4.52 21.17 13.81
C TYR A 296 -3.92 19.81 13.51
N GLN A 297 -3.72 19.02 14.57
CA GLN A 297 -3.18 17.66 14.46
C GLN A 297 -4.07 16.75 13.60
N HIS A 298 -5.37 17.02 13.51
CA HIS A 298 -6.31 16.22 12.72
C HIS A 298 -6.07 16.31 11.21
N PHE A 299 -5.31 17.31 10.76
CA PHE A 299 -4.89 17.45 9.37
C PHE A 299 -3.41 17.13 9.16
N SER A 300 -2.67 16.73 10.21
CA SER A 300 -1.22 16.56 10.11
C SER A 300 -0.83 15.33 9.29
N GLY A 301 0.17 15.48 8.43
CA GLY A 301 0.75 14.38 7.67
C GLY A 301 -0.24 13.72 6.73
N THR A 302 -0.31 12.40 6.77
CA THR A 302 -1.15 11.56 5.88
C THR A 302 -2.66 11.63 6.17
N ARG A 303 -3.12 12.53 7.05
CA ARG A 303 -4.55 12.74 7.35
C ARG A 303 -5.22 13.63 6.29
N VAL A 304 -5.21 13.16 5.05
CA VAL A 304 -5.75 13.83 3.86
C VAL A 304 -7.00 13.11 3.35
N ALA A 305 -7.62 13.62 2.28
CA ALA A 305 -8.63 12.86 1.52
C ALA A 305 -8.07 11.48 1.14
N PHE A 306 -8.88 10.44 1.31
CA PHE A 306 -8.41 9.05 1.26
C PHE A 306 -7.83 8.69 -0.12
N ASP A 307 -8.43 9.21 -1.19
CA ASP A 307 -8.01 9.03 -2.58
C ASP A 307 -6.85 9.94 -3.03
N MET A 308 -6.23 10.66 -2.09
CA MET A 308 -4.95 11.35 -2.28
C MET A 308 -3.84 10.79 -1.38
N ALA A 309 -4.17 10.11 -0.28
CA ALA A 309 -3.24 9.69 0.77
C ALA A 309 -2.03 8.88 0.28
N GLU A 310 -2.22 8.03 -0.72
CA GLU A 310 -1.18 7.18 -1.31
C GLU A 310 -0.36 7.88 -2.42
N THR A 311 -0.70 9.11 -2.80
CA THR A 311 0.01 9.82 -3.88
C THR A 311 1.48 10.11 -3.52
N PRO A 312 1.82 10.60 -2.32
CA PRO A 312 3.21 10.79 -1.94
C PRO A 312 4.02 9.49 -1.94
N SER A 313 3.48 8.39 -1.38
CA SER A 313 4.18 7.10 -1.33
C SER A 313 4.45 6.54 -2.73
N ASN A 314 3.43 6.55 -3.61
CA ASN A 314 3.57 6.14 -5.01
C ASN A 314 4.53 7.06 -5.80
N LEU A 315 4.62 8.35 -5.47
CA LEU A 315 5.61 9.24 -6.09
C LEU A 315 7.04 8.83 -5.71
N PHE A 316 7.28 8.47 -4.45
CA PHE A 316 8.62 8.06 -3.99
C PHE A 316 9.04 6.67 -4.49
N GLU A 317 8.11 5.81 -4.93
CA GLU A 317 8.44 4.60 -5.68
C GLU A 317 9.27 4.92 -6.93
N TYR A 318 8.95 5.98 -7.70
CA TYR A 318 9.72 6.33 -8.91
C TYR A 318 11.20 6.61 -8.62
N TYR A 319 11.51 7.21 -7.48
CA TYR A 319 12.90 7.47 -7.06
C TYR A 319 13.67 6.17 -6.76
N ALA A 320 12.99 5.11 -6.31
CA ALA A 320 13.58 3.80 -6.11
C ALA A 320 13.98 3.10 -7.43
N TRP A 321 13.49 3.59 -8.58
CA TRP A 321 13.78 3.03 -9.90
C TRP A 321 14.69 3.91 -10.76
N ASP A 322 14.94 5.17 -10.42
CA ASP A 322 15.76 6.08 -11.23
C ASP A 322 17.27 5.85 -11.01
N TYR A 323 18.01 5.54 -12.08
CA TYR A 323 19.45 5.30 -11.99
C TYR A 323 20.22 6.48 -11.39
N ARG A 324 19.82 7.73 -11.65
CA ARG A 324 20.50 8.92 -11.12
C ARG A 324 20.41 9.00 -9.61
N VAL A 325 19.32 8.48 -9.03
CA VAL A 325 19.11 8.33 -7.60
C VAL A 325 19.88 7.10 -7.08
N LEU A 326 19.64 5.94 -7.68
CA LEU A 326 20.24 4.66 -7.24
C LEU A 326 21.76 4.70 -7.19
N LYS A 327 22.42 5.31 -8.19
CA LYS A 327 23.90 5.38 -8.26
C LYS A 327 24.53 6.15 -7.09
N LYS A 328 23.76 6.91 -6.31
CA LYS A 328 24.26 7.66 -5.15
C LYS A 328 24.51 6.76 -3.95
N PHE A 329 23.72 5.70 -3.78
CA PHE A 329 23.77 4.85 -2.58
C PHE A 329 23.93 3.35 -2.85
N ALA A 330 23.41 2.85 -3.97
CA ALA A 330 23.43 1.42 -4.29
C ALA A 330 24.84 1.00 -4.73
N ARG A 331 25.51 0.22 -3.87
CA ARG A 331 26.88 -0.24 -4.09
C ARG A 331 27.02 -1.70 -3.74
N HIS A 332 27.79 -2.43 -4.53
CA HIS A 332 28.04 -3.84 -4.30
C HIS A 332 28.65 -4.06 -2.91
N TYR A 333 28.02 -4.89 -2.09
CA TYR A 333 28.37 -5.01 -0.67
C TYR A 333 29.82 -5.43 -0.39
N SER A 334 30.46 -6.15 -1.33
CA SER A 334 31.85 -6.63 -1.15
C SER A 334 32.89 -5.81 -1.89
N THR A 335 32.55 -5.17 -3.02
CA THR A 335 33.53 -4.45 -3.86
C THR A 335 33.40 -2.94 -3.74
N GLY A 336 32.24 -2.43 -3.29
CA GLY A 336 31.94 -1.00 -3.22
C GLY A 336 31.57 -0.38 -4.57
N ASP A 337 31.52 -1.18 -5.65
CA ASP A 337 31.20 -0.73 -7.00
C ASP A 337 29.77 -0.19 -7.07
N ILE A 338 29.59 0.91 -7.79
CA ILE A 338 28.27 1.50 -8.03
C ILE A 338 27.42 0.54 -8.87
N ILE A 339 26.11 0.48 -8.61
CA ILE A 339 25.19 -0.29 -9.45
C ILE A 339 25.34 0.09 -10.93
N PRO A 340 25.56 -0.88 -11.85
CA PRO A 340 25.70 -0.56 -13.26
C PRO A 340 24.39 -0.02 -13.85
N GLU A 341 24.46 1.03 -14.67
CA GLU A 341 23.30 1.61 -15.37
C GLU A 341 22.53 0.56 -16.16
N LYS A 342 23.24 -0.28 -16.92
CA LYS A 342 22.67 -1.39 -17.68
C LYS A 342 21.88 -2.38 -16.81
N LEU A 343 22.30 -2.60 -15.55
CA LEU A 343 21.56 -3.47 -14.63
C LEU A 343 20.23 -2.81 -14.25
N VAL A 344 20.23 -1.49 -13.99
CA VAL A 344 19.01 -0.72 -13.71
C VAL A 344 18.07 -0.68 -14.92
N GLU A 345 18.60 -0.50 -16.14
CA GLU A 345 17.82 -0.58 -17.38
C GLU A 345 17.13 -1.94 -17.54
N SER A 346 17.86 -3.04 -17.30
CA SER A 346 17.29 -4.40 -17.29
C SER A 346 16.20 -4.54 -16.24
N MET A 347 16.40 -4.02 -15.02
CA MET A 347 15.39 -4.05 -13.95
C MET A 347 14.13 -3.28 -14.35
N GLN A 348 14.27 -2.07 -14.90
CA GLN A 348 13.14 -1.26 -15.37
C GLN A 348 12.39 -1.94 -16.51
N GLY A 349 13.10 -2.55 -17.46
CA GLY A 349 12.49 -3.34 -18.53
C GLY A 349 11.67 -4.52 -17.98
N ALA A 350 12.22 -5.24 -17.00
CA ALA A 350 11.50 -6.33 -16.34
C ALA A 350 10.28 -5.87 -15.55
N LYS A 351 10.32 -4.67 -14.94
CA LYS A 351 9.15 -4.05 -14.29
C LYS A 351 8.03 -3.78 -15.29
N LYS A 352 8.37 -3.22 -16.46
CA LYS A 352 7.40 -2.87 -17.51
C LYS A 352 6.77 -4.10 -18.18
N MET A 353 7.49 -5.22 -18.19
CA MET A 353 6.96 -6.48 -18.72
C MET A 353 5.85 -7.00 -17.80
N PHE A 354 4.66 -7.27 -18.33
CA PHE A 354 3.47 -7.70 -17.57
C PHE A 354 2.80 -6.61 -16.72
N ALA A 355 3.19 -5.34 -16.89
CA ALA A 355 2.63 -4.25 -16.10
C ALA A 355 1.13 -4.01 -16.38
N ALA A 356 0.64 -4.33 -17.59
CA ALA A 356 -0.79 -4.24 -17.88
C ALA A 356 -1.59 -5.35 -17.18
N THR A 357 -1.04 -6.56 -17.10
CA THR A 357 -1.60 -7.69 -16.33
C THR A 357 -1.64 -7.37 -14.83
N GLU A 358 -0.54 -6.81 -14.28
CA GLU A 358 -0.48 -6.37 -12.89
C GLU A 358 -1.49 -5.23 -12.60
N MET A 359 -1.63 -4.28 -13.53
CA MET A 359 -2.64 -3.20 -13.43
C MET A 359 -4.07 -3.75 -13.47
N GLN A 360 -4.34 -4.70 -14.36
CA GLN A 360 -5.63 -5.39 -14.45
C GLN A 360 -6.02 -6.07 -13.12
N GLN A 361 -5.04 -6.65 -12.42
CA GLN A 361 -5.25 -7.25 -11.11
C GLN A 361 -5.64 -6.21 -10.04
N GLN A 362 -5.02 -5.02 -10.04
CA GLN A 362 -5.36 -3.93 -9.12
C GLN A 362 -6.76 -3.35 -9.40
N ILE A 363 -7.15 -3.27 -10.67
CA ILE A 363 -8.51 -2.87 -11.07
C ILE A 363 -9.54 -3.89 -10.56
N LEU A 364 -9.28 -5.19 -10.68
CA LEU A 364 -10.16 -6.23 -10.13
C LEU A 364 -10.35 -6.05 -8.61
N TYR A 365 -9.27 -5.75 -7.88
CA TYR A 365 -9.34 -5.55 -6.43
C TYR A 365 -10.18 -4.33 -6.06
N ALA A 366 -10.03 -3.22 -6.80
CA ALA A 366 -10.84 -2.03 -6.60
C ALA A 366 -12.32 -2.27 -6.94
N LEU A 367 -12.62 -2.95 -8.05
CA LEU A 367 -13.99 -3.30 -8.43
C LEU A 367 -14.63 -4.23 -7.39
N ALA A 368 -13.90 -5.26 -6.96
CA ALA A 368 -14.36 -6.17 -5.91
C ALA A 368 -14.71 -5.43 -4.62
N ASP A 369 -13.84 -4.52 -4.16
CA ASP A 369 -14.08 -3.70 -2.98
C ASP A 369 -15.34 -2.83 -3.13
N GLN A 370 -15.48 -2.10 -4.24
CA GLN A 370 -16.66 -1.26 -4.51
C GLN A 370 -17.95 -2.09 -4.60
N THR A 371 -17.94 -3.23 -5.30
CA THR A 371 -19.13 -4.08 -5.46
C THR A 371 -19.52 -4.72 -4.13
N LEU A 372 -18.56 -5.20 -3.35
CA LEU A 372 -18.83 -5.84 -2.06
C LEU A 372 -19.31 -4.84 -1.00
N TYR A 373 -19.00 -3.56 -1.09
CA TYR A 373 -19.50 -2.51 -0.18
C TYR A 373 -20.66 -1.67 -0.76
N GLY A 374 -21.10 -2.00 -1.98
CA GLY A 374 -22.20 -1.37 -2.70
C GLY A 374 -23.58 -1.58 -2.07
N ASP A 375 -24.62 -1.21 -2.82
CA ASP A 375 -26.02 -1.45 -2.43
C ASP A 375 -26.25 -2.94 -2.18
N GLN A 376 -26.37 -3.32 -0.90
CA GLN A 376 -26.64 -4.69 -0.50
C GLN A 376 -28.13 -4.89 -0.25
N THR A 377 -28.71 -5.92 -0.86
CA THR A 377 -30.05 -6.39 -0.49
C THR A 377 -30.01 -7.08 0.88
N LEU A 378 -31.16 -7.17 1.57
CA LEU A 378 -31.30 -7.88 2.86
C LEU A 378 -30.96 -9.40 2.80
N SER A 379 -30.68 -9.96 1.62
CA SER A 379 -30.31 -11.37 1.43
C SER A 379 -28.79 -11.56 1.43
N PRO A 380 -28.24 -12.64 2.03
CA PRO A 380 -26.82 -13.00 1.97
C PRO A 380 -26.26 -12.95 0.55
N ILE A 381 -25.25 -12.12 0.31
CA ILE A 381 -24.56 -12.06 -0.98
C ILE A 381 -23.57 -13.23 -1.05
N ASP A 382 -23.60 -14.00 -2.14
CA ASP A 382 -22.53 -14.94 -2.47
C ASP A 382 -21.32 -14.18 -2.98
N THR A 383 -20.44 -13.83 -2.05
CA THR A 383 -19.20 -13.09 -2.34
C THR A 383 -18.28 -13.84 -3.30
N THR A 384 -18.35 -15.17 -3.38
CA THR A 384 -17.48 -15.94 -4.29
C THR A 384 -17.94 -15.79 -5.73
N SER A 385 -19.25 -15.88 -5.97
CA SER A 385 -19.83 -15.69 -7.29
C SER A 385 -19.60 -14.27 -7.82
N VAL A 386 -19.77 -13.24 -6.97
CA VAL A 386 -19.46 -11.85 -7.35
C VAL A 386 -18.00 -11.69 -7.81
N ILE A 387 -17.05 -12.28 -7.07
CA ILE A 387 -15.64 -12.22 -7.45
C ILE A 387 -15.36 -13.02 -8.73
N ALA A 388 -16.03 -14.16 -8.92
CA ALA A 388 -15.90 -14.96 -10.13
C ALA A 388 -16.35 -14.16 -11.37
N ASP A 389 -17.51 -13.51 -11.29
CA ASP A 389 -18.06 -12.68 -12.37
C ASP A 389 -17.13 -11.51 -12.69
N LEU A 390 -16.69 -10.76 -11.69
CA LEU A 390 -15.76 -9.64 -11.89
C LEU A 390 -14.45 -10.10 -12.53
N LYS A 391 -13.92 -11.24 -12.09
CA LYS A 391 -12.68 -11.81 -12.62
C LYS A 391 -12.82 -12.18 -14.09
N GLU A 392 -13.93 -12.80 -14.48
CA GLU A 392 -14.18 -13.19 -15.88
C GLU A 392 -14.40 -11.98 -16.80
N HIS A 393 -15.04 -10.91 -16.31
CA HIS A 393 -15.31 -9.71 -17.11
C HIS A 393 -14.09 -8.80 -17.26
N HIS A 394 -13.28 -8.66 -16.20
CA HIS A 394 -12.22 -7.65 -16.14
C HIS A 394 -10.81 -8.23 -16.27
N THR A 395 -10.63 -9.55 -16.15
CA THR A 395 -9.33 -10.21 -16.28
C THR A 395 -9.26 -11.26 -17.38
N ASN A 396 -8.06 -11.72 -17.70
CA ASN A 396 -7.87 -12.87 -18.60
C ASN A 396 -7.96 -14.23 -17.88
N TRP A 397 -8.27 -14.22 -16.58
CA TRP A 397 -8.31 -15.42 -15.76
C TRP A 397 -9.74 -15.85 -15.48
N LYS A 398 -9.95 -17.17 -15.45
CA LYS A 398 -11.19 -17.75 -14.95
C LYS A 398 -11.15 -17.92 -13.44
N HIS A 399 -12.33 -17.96 -12.82
CA HIS A 399 -12.45 -18.42 -11.44
C HIS A 399 -12.03 -19.90 -11.33
N VAL A 400 -11.37 -20.25 -10.24
CA VAL A 400 -10.99 -21.64 -9.94
C VAL A 400 -11.92 -22.15 -8.86
N GLU A 401 -12.70 -23.18 -9.18
CA GLU A 401 -13.67 -23.76 -8.25
C GLU A 401 -13.00 -24.18 -6.93
N GLY A 402 -13.70 -23.92 -5.82
CA GLY A 402 -13.20 -24.20 -4.46
C GLY A 402 -12.23 -23.14 -3.92
N THR A 403 -11.97 -22.06 -4.64
CA THR A 403 -11.15 -20.94 -4.15
C THR A 403 -12.01 -19.78 -3.64
N HIS A 404 -11.55 -19.12 -2.56
CA HIS A 404 -12.25 -17.99 -1.94
C HIS A 404 -11.28 -16.84 -1.66
N TRP A 405 -10.72 -16.26 -2.72
CA TRP A 405 -9.67 -15.23 -2.63
C TRP A 405 -10.05 -14.05 -1.71
N GLN A 406 -11.29 -13.59 -1.76
CA GLN A 406 -11.80 -12.48 -0.96
C GLN A 406 -11.69 -12.71 0.55
N THR A 407 -11.67 -13.97 0.99
CA THR A 407 -11.49 -14.30 2.41
C THR A 407 -10.07 -13.98 2.91
N ARG A 408 -9.12 -13.79 1.99
CA ARG A 408 -7.73 -13.42 2.27
C ARG A 408 -7.40 -11.97 1.90
N PHE A 409 -8.38 -11.21 1.41
CA PHE A 409 -8.17 -9.83 1.01
C PHE A 409 -8.40 -8.88 2.20
N SER A 410 -7.37 -8.70 3.03
CA SER A 410 -7.42 -7.89 4.27
C SER A 410 -7.81 -6.43 4.05
N HIS A 411 -7.59 -5.91 2.83
CA HIS A 411 -7.95 -4.53 2.49
C HIS A 411 -9.44 -4.25 2.55
N LEU A 412 -10.30 -5.26 2.33
CA LEU A 412 -11.74 -5.10 2.56
C LEU A 412 -12.00 -4.58 3.96
N LEU A 413 -11.25 -5.04 4.97
CA LEU A 413 -11.55 -4.74 6.37
C LEU A 413 -10.84 -3.49 6.91
N TYR A 414 -9.68 -3.12 6.37
CA TYR A 414 -8.92 -1.93 6.79
C TYR A 414 -9.19 -0.69 5.93
N TYR A 415 -9.47 -0.91 4.64
CA TYR A 415 -9.61 0.11 3.59
C TYR A 415 -10.93 -0.05 2.84
N GLY A 416 -11.94 -0.68 3.45
CA GLY A 416 -13.20 -1.02 2.79
C GLY A 416 -13.82 0.17 2.07
N ALA A 417 -14.32 -0.06 0.85
CA ALA A 417 -14.81 0.95 -0.08
C ALA A 417 -13.77 1.98 -0.56
N GLY A 418 -12.50 1.79 -0.24
CA GLY A 418 -11.42 2.72 -0.50
C GLY A 418 -10.31 2.20 -1.43
N TYR A 419 -10.32 0.93 -1.85
CA TYR A 419 -9.16 0.35 -2.56
C TYR A 419 -8.84 1.03 -3.90
N TYR A 420 -9.82 1.67 -4.53
CA TYR A 420 -9.62 2.48 -5.75
C TYR A 420 -8.60 3.62 -5.56
N SER A 421 -8.36 4.07 -4.32
CA SER A 421 -7.43 5.14 -4.00
C SER A 421 -6.00 4.85 -4.45
N TYR A 422 -5.58 3.58 -4.44
CA TYR A 422 -4.27 3.17 -4.95
C TYR A 422 -4.12 3.47 -6.45
N LEU A 423 -5.18 3.28 -7.24
CA LEU A 423 -5.18 3.57 -8.66
C LEU A 423 -5.22 5.09 -8.92
N TYR A 424 -5.98 5.83 -8.11
CA TYR A 424 -5.94 7.30 -8.12
C TYR A 424 -4.52 7.82 -7.86
N ALA A 425 -3.91 7.33 -6.78
CA ALA A 425 -2.55 7.69 -6.39
C ALA A 425 -1.52 7.36 -7.46
N LYS A 426 -1.60 6.19 -8.12
CA LYS A 426 -0.71 5.86 -9.25
C LYS A 426 -0.86 6.83 -10.42
N CYS A 427 -2.08 7.20 -10.78
CA CYS A 427 -2.29 8.21 -11.84
C CYS A 427 -1.72 9.58 -11.46
N PHE A 428 -1.99 10.07 -10.24
CA PHE A 428 -1.43 11.34 -9.77
C PHE A 428 0.09 11.31 -9.68
N ALA A 429 0.65 10.27 -9.08
CA ALA A 429 2.09 10.09 -8.95
C ALA A 429 2.79 10.04 -10.31
N SER A 430 2.24 9.30 -11.29
CA SER A 430 2.79 9.25 -12.65
C SER A 430 2.81 10.63 -13.31
N THR A 431 1.76 11.43 -13.12
CA THR A 431 1.66 12.78 -13.68
C THR A 431 2.60 13.76 -12.99
N ILE A 432 2.71 13.71 -11.66
CA ILE A 432 3.66 14.52 -10.89
C ILE A 432 5.10 14.14 -11.27
N TRP A 433 5.39 12.84 -11.39
CA TRP A 433 6.70 12.37 -11.81
C TRP A 433 7.05 12.90 -13.20
N GLU A 434 6.19 12.69 -14.19
CA GLU A 434 6.41 13.10 -15.57
C GLU A 434 6.64 14.61 -15.71
N ARG A 435 5.81 15.43 -15.04
CA ARG A 435 5.83 16.89 -15.22
C ARG A 435 6.84 17.62 -14.34
N ILE A 436 7.17 17.08 -13.16
CA ILE A 436 7.88 17.83 -12.11
C ILE A 436 9.21 17.19 -11.71
N CYS A 437 9.31 15.85 -11.76
CA CYS A 437 10.44 15.13 -11.17
C CYS A 437 11.38 14.49 -12.20
N LYS A 438 10.86 14.06 -13.35
CA LYS A 438 11.57 13.20 -14.30
C LYS A 438 12.81 13.85 -14.91
N ASP A 439 12.78 15.14 -15.19
CA ASP A 439 13.91 15.83 -15.84
C ASP A 439 15.13 15.90 -14.93
N ASP A 440 14.93 16.25 -13.65
CA ASP A 440 15.97 16.19 -12.61
C ASP A 440 15.40 15.70 -11.27
N PRO A 441 15.48 14.39 -10.98
CA PRO A 441 14.89 13.80 -9.78
C PRO A 441 15.70 14.10 -8.51
N LEU A 442 16.82 14.83 -8.59
CA LEU A 442 17.56 15.27 -7.40
C LEU A 442 17.58 16.79 -7.28
N SER A 443 16.70 17.49 -7.99
CA SER A 443 16.59 18.94 -7.97
C SER A 443 16.01 19.45 -6.64
N LEU A 444 16.74 20.38 -6.01
CA LEU A 444 16.28 21.12 -4.83
C LEU A 444 15.04 21.97 -5.14
N GLU A 445 14.91 22.49 -6.37
CA GLU A 445 13.74 23.24 -6.81
C GLU A 445 12.50 22.35 -6.85
N THR A 446 12.63 21.16 -7.45
CA THR A 446 11.58 20.13 -7.50
C THR A 446 11.15 19.73 -6.10
N GLY A 447 12.09 19.40 -5.22
CA GLY A 447 11.76 19.01 -3.86
C GLY A 447 11.20 20.18 -3.02
N THR A 448 11.64 21.41 -3.25
CA THR A 448 11.01 22.61 -2.66
C THR A 448 9.56 22.76 -3.09
N ALA A 449 9.25 22.52 -4.38
CA ALA A 449 7.89 22.52 -4.88
C ALA A 449 7.04 21.41 -4.25
N ILE A 450 7.56 20.18 -4.19
CA ILE A 450 6.88 19.04 -3.52
C ILE A 450 6.60 19.36 -2.05
N ARG A 451 7.58 19.90 -1.32
CA ARG A 451 7.41 20.29 0.08
C ARG A 451 6.35 21.38 0.22
N LYS A 452 6.53 22.52 -0.48
CA LYS A 452 5.74 23.75 -0.25
C LYS A 452 4.36 23.72 -0.90
N LYS A 453 4.17 23.01 -2.00
CA LYS A 453 2.88 22.99 -2.70
C LYS A 453 2.04 21.77 -2.35
N PHE A 454 2.66 20.73 -1.79
CA PHE A 454 2.01 19.44 -1.55
C PHE A 454 2.14 18.98 -0.10
N LEU A 455 3.31 18.48 0.32
CA LEU A 455 3.46 17.76 1.60
C LEU A 455 3.21 18.63 2.85
N GLN A 456 3.59 19.91 2.83
CA GLN A 456 3.49 20.77 4.02
C GLN A 456 2.05 20.99 4.48
N HIS A 457 1.07 20.82 3.59
CA HIS A 457 -0.32 21.17 3.88
C HIS A 457 -1.06 20.07 4.65
N GLY A 458 -0.54 18.83 4.65
CA GLY A 458 -1.32 17.68 5.11
C GLY A 458 -2.74 17.71 4.55
N GLY A 459 -3.74 17.41 5.38
CA GLY A 459 -5.16 17.51 5.03
C GLY A 459 -5.79 18.89 5.19
N ALA A 460 -5.01 19.96 5.41
CA ALA A 460 -5.55 21.29 5.71
C ALA A 460 -5.90 22.10 4.45
N LYS A 461 -5.70 21.53 3.25
CA LYS A 461 -5.99 22.16 1.97
C LYS A 461 -6.72 21.18 1.05
N ASP A 462 -7.58 21.73 0.19
CA ASP A 462 -8.32 20.95 -0.79
C ASP A 462 -7.36 20.13 -1.69
N PRO A 463 -7.57 18.82 -1.83
CA PRO A 463 -6.65 17.94 -2.55
C PRO A 463 -6.57 18.25 -4.05
N ALA A 464 -7.67 18.65 -4.69
CA ALA A 464 -7.63 19.03 -6.11
C ALA A 464 -6.84 20.33 -6.30
N GLN A 465 -7.00 21.30 -5.40
CA GLN A 465 -6.19 22.51 -5.41
C GLN A 465 -4.70 22.20 -5.21
N LEU A 466 -4.36 21.32 -4.26
CA LEU A 466 -2.96 20.89 -4.02
C LEU A 466 -2.33 20.28 -5.28
N LEU A 467 -3.05 19.37 -5.95
CA LEU A 467 -2.57 18.69 -7.15
C LEU A 467 -2.37 19.67 -8.31
N ASN A 468 -3.34 20.57 -8.55
CA ASN A 468 -3.23 21.56 -9.63
C ASN A 468 -2.14 22.60 -9.35
N ASP A 469 -1.97 23.06 -8.11
CA ASP A 469 -0.89 24.00 -7.76
C ASP A 469 0.52 23.41 -7.99
N LEU A 470 0.67 22.10 -7.77
CA LEU A 470 1.92 21.37 -7.97
C LEU A 470 2.18 21.05 -9.45
N ALA A 471 1.25 20.36 -10.11
CA ALA A 471 1.45 19.74 -11.42
C ALA A 471 0.76 20.46 -12.59
N GLY A 472 0.07 21.58 -12.31
CA GLY A 472 -0.70 22.35 -13.27
C GLY A 472 -2.04 21.70 -13.65
N ASP A 473 -2.79 22.41 -14.49
CA ASP A 473 -4.09 21.96 -14.97
C ASP A 473 -4.00 20.59 -15.70
N GLY A 474 -5.07 19.81 -15.60
CA GLY A 474 -5.19 18.52 -16.29
C GLY A 474 -4.56 17.33 -15.56
N ILE A 475 -4.13 17.48 -14.30
CA ILE A 475 -3.86 16.34 -13.41
C ILE A 475 -5.16 15.70 -12.89
N THR A 476 -6.22 16.50 -12.76
CA THR A 476 -7.57 16.10 -12.36
C THR A 476 -8.58 16.37 -13.48
N ARG A 477 -9.63 15.56 -13.57
CA ARG A 477 -10.79 15.74 -14.46
C ARG A 477 -12.07 15.67 -13.63
N TYR A 478 -13.09 16.45 -14.01
CA TYR A 478 -14.43 16.35 -13.42
C TYR A 478 -15.27 15.34 -14.21
N GLN A 479 -15.90 14.40 -13.51
CA GLN A 479 -16.76 13.37 -14.10
C GLN A 479 -17.89 13.05 -13.11
N ASN A 480 -19.14 13.01 -13.59
CA ASN A 480 -20.33 12.63 -12.80
C ASN A 480 -20.46 13.32 -11.43
N GLY A 481 -20.03 14.60 -11.33
CA GLY A 481 -20.10 15.37 -10.09
C GLY A 481 -18.91 15.19 -9.13
N GLY A 482 -18.00 14.26 -9.41
CA GLY A 482 -16.76 14.06 -8.66
C GLY A 482 -15.50 14.31 -9.49
N ILE A 483 -14.35 14.07 -8.86
CA ILE A 483 -13.03 14.25 -9.46
C ILE A 483 -12.38 12.89 -9.67
N VAL A 484 -11.85 12.69 -10.87
CA VAL A 484 -11.04 11.53 -11.27
C VAL A 484 -9.64 12.02 -11.69
N PRO A 485 -8.60 11.19 -11.59
CA PRO A 485 -7.29 11.54 -12.16
C PRO A 485 -7.35 11.55 -13.70
N ASP A 486 -6.45 12.34 -14.31
CA ASP A 486 -6.07 12.09 -15.70
C ASP A 486 -5.20 10.84 -15.79
N ILE A 487 -5.51 9.95 -16.75
CA ILE A 487 -4.82 8.67 -16.91
C ILE A 487 -3.71 8.70 -17.95
N THR A 488 -3.44 9.84 -18.60
CA THR A 488 -2.55 9.92 -19.77
C THR A 488 -1.12 9.52 -19.43
N SER A 489 -0.54 10.09 -18.38
CA SER A 489 0.83 9.83 -17.94
C SER A 489 1.02 8.33 -17.62
N LEU A 490 0.06 7.74 -16.89
CA LEU A 490 0.05 6.31 -16.58
C LEU A 490 -0.10 5.45 -17.86
N CYS A 491 -0.98 5.83 -18.79
CA CYS A 491 -1.15 5.11 -20.05
C CYS A 491 0.12 5.13 -20.90
N ASN A 492 0.84 6.27 -20.92
CA ASN A 492 2.10 6.42 -21.63
C ASN A 492 3.18 5.53 -21.00
N GLU A 493 3.27 5.51 -19.66
CA GLU A 493 4.23 4.66 -18.93
C GLU A 493 4.01 3.18 -19.22
N LEU A 494 2.75 2.74 -19.25
CA LEU A 494 2.34 1.36 -19.51
C LEU A 494 2.29 1.01 -21.01
N ASN A 495 2.59 1.96 -21.90
CA ASN A 495 2.50 1.81 -23.37
C ASN A 495 1.11 1.31 -23.83
N LEU A 496 0.04 1.87 -23.28
CA LEU A 496 -1.35 1.49 -23.59
C LEU A 496 -1.93 2.21 -24.80
N ARG A 497 -1.35 3.36 -25.18
CA ARG A 497 -1.75 4.14 -26.36
C ARG A 497 -0.76 3.87 -27.50
N LYS A 498 -1.28 3.60 -28.70
CA LYS A 498 -0.49 3.41 -29.93
C LYS A 498 -0.18 4.73 -30.59
#